data_AF-A0A533RPJ3-F1
#
_entry.id   AF-A0A533RPJ3-F1
#
_cell.length_a   1.000
_cell.length_b   1.000
_cell.length_c   1.000
_cell.angle_alpha   90.00
_cell.angle_beta   90.00
_cell.angle_gamma   90.00
#
_symmetry.space_group_name_H-M   'P 1'
#
loop_
_entity.id
_entity.type
_entity.pdbx_description
1 polymer ?
#
loop_
_entity_poly.entity_id
_entity_poly.type
_entity_poly.pdbx_seq_one_letter_code
_entity_poly.pdbx_strand_id
1 'polypeptide(L)'
;MRVSRLRITFAIVTTVVLLASTSTAMAVTGTVQGHVTDTHTGAPISGISVTVWQRPSGSWMIAGSGSTNASGDYTIAGVNAAGSRVAFWDSSGRYAGKGWRYGYYYFDSRSETLTVVAGTVTANATMSPAAHVRMRLVTEATGGPIAGVMADAQDVSANVGIGSMTGSDGWATAHWRADLYRLYGFDNDTAFETNPPRPWTNSWGDCDVHLAENTTTTVTIPLRHLASVYHDVVRESGASRYDTAVQMAKESFPPDLWGSWKNVTDVIVASGEDAAVVDALSASGLAGAYNAPLLLVRKDSVPSVVSNAIGVMPDGVKIHIVGGTGAVSASVAGDLGDIPTVGSVDRCAGGTRYETAAMVARWMKTKLGGAFPTTALIANGADATKYWDALALSPIAYARHYPILLTARDSVPATTTAVMTALSLSTRYLAGGTAAVSDATRIALGVPPGNRLAGTSRYGTAVAIAQRAQSNAWLGYSQPGVAASIPDALAAGPMLGRKASPLLLTGNGATTMNAETNALITSAPFEAAMQWGFVCGGTGPVPEAPRLAWMASQN
;
A
#
# COMPACT_ATOMS: atom_id res chain seq x y z
N MET A 1 84.00 -19.67 -3.32
CA MET A 1 82.58 -20.07 -3.31
C MET A 1 81.82 -19.06 -2.46
N ARG A 2 80.85 -18.37 -3.09
CA ARG A 2 79.76 -17.52 -2.57
C ARG A 2 79.99 -16.63 -1.34
N VAL A 3 79.84 -15.34 -1.62
CA VAL A 3 79.86 -14.20 -0.72
C VAL A 3 78.72 -14.28 0.29
N SER A 4 79.09 -14.20 1.56
CA SER A 4 78.24 -13.79 2.66
C SER A 4 78.87 -12.56 3.29
N ARG A 5 78.11 -11.50 3.52
CA ARG A 5 77.81 -11.01 4.86
C ARG A 5 77.05 -9.69 4.79
N LEU A 6 75.92 -9.74 5.49
CA LEU A 6 75.09 -8.68 6.01
C LEU A 6 75.91 -7.53 6.62
N ARG A 7 75.52 -6.28 6.33
CA ARG A 7 75.68 -5.14 7.26
C ARG A 7 74.46 -4.25 7.19
N ILE A 8 73.88 -4.02 8.37
CA ILE A 8 72.79 -3.08 8.65
C ILE A 8 73.40 -1.70 8.87
N THR A 9 72.78 -0.64 8.34
CA THR A 9 72.98 0.74 8.81
C THR A 9 71.67 1.51 8.71
N PHE A 10 71.34 2.22 9.80
CA PHE A 10 70.07 2.87 10.10
C PHE A 10 69.79 4.15 9.28
N ALA A 11 68.50 4.44 9.14
CA ALA A 11 67.88 5.56 8.44
C ALA A 11 68.09 6.93 9.12
N ILE A 12 67.92 8.01 8.33
CA ILE A 12 67.09 9.20 8.62
C ILE A 12 66.77 9.81 7.24
N VAL A 13 65.47 9.87 6.88
CA VAL A 13 64.96 10.52 5.67
C VAL A 13 64.37 11.85 6.10
N THR A 14 65.00 12.96 5.70
CA THR A 14 64.46 14.30 5.90
C THR A 14 63.71 14.72 4.65
N THR A 15 62.39 14.79 4.77
CA THR A 15 61.43 15.14 3.72
C THR A 15 61.61 16.62 3.31
N VAL A 16 61.98 16.87 2.06
CA VAL A 16 61.83 18.19 1.43
C VAL A 16 60.57 18.14 0.56
N VAL A 17 59.55 18.86 1.01
CA VAL A 17 58.29 19.08 0.29
C VAL A 17 58.59 19.97 -0.92
N LEU A 18 58.63 19.39 -2.12
CA LEU A 18 58.58 20.16 -3.35
C LEU A 18 57.12 20.57 -3.59
N LEU A 19 56.84 21.86 -3.38
CA LEU A 19 55.64 22.53 -3.85
C LEU A 19 55.62 22.47 -5.38
N ALA A 20 54.95 21.45 -5.94
CA ALA A 20 54.52 21.50 -7.32
C ALA A 20 53.36 22.50 -7.40
N SER A 21 53.66 23.71 -7.85
CA SER A 21 52.67 24.61 -8.40
C SER A 21 52.00 23.91 -9.57
N THR A 22 50.85 23.27 -9.35
CA THR A 22 49.96 22.90 -10.45
C THR A 22 49.50 24.21 -11.06
N SER A 23 50.08 24.54 -12.21
CA SER A 23 49.58 25.57 -13.10
C SER A 23 48.06 25.42 -13.19
N THR A 24 47.32 26.47 -12.85
CA THR A 24 45.93 26.62 -13.27
C THR A 24 45.94 26.64 -14.80
N ALA A 25 45.80 25.47 -15.41
CA ALA A 25 45.42 25.39 -16.81
C ALA A 25 44.11 26.18 -16.91
N MET A 26 44.13 27.31 -17.62
CA MET A 26 42.92 28.04 -17.95
C MET A 26 41.93 27.03 -18.52
N ALA A 27 40.78 26.85 -17.87
CA ALA A 27 39.72 26.00 -18.39
C ALA A 27 39.40 26.53 -19.80
N VAL A 28 39.56 25.68 -20.83
CA VAL A 28 39.15 26.02 -22.18
C VAL A 28 37.63 26.23 -22.13
N THR A 29 37.20 27.49 -22.16
CA THR A 29 35.78 27.83 -22.22
C THR A 29 35.25 27.47 -23.60
N GLY A 30 34.25 26.59 -23.66
CA GLY A 30 33.54 26.23 -24.88
C GLY A 30 32.32 27.09 -25.12
N THR A 31 31.67 26.86 -26.26
CA THR A 31 30.40 27.49 -26.65
C THR A 31 29.37 26.40 -26.93
N VAL A 32 28.20 26.49 -26.32
CA VAL A 32 27.04 25.65 -26.63
C VAL A 32 26.09 26.45 -27.50
N GLN A 33 25.82 25.98 -28.70
CA GLN A 33 24.85 26.59 -29.61
C GLN A 33 23.84 25.54 -30.08
N GLY A 34 22.71 25.96 -30.62
CA GLY A 34 21.76 25.00 -31.16
C GLY A 34 20.51 25.66 -31.71
N HIS A 35 19.63 24.83 -32.24
CA HIS A 35 18.38 25.21 -32.87
C HIS A 35 17.23 24.40 -32.24
N VAL A 36 16.15 25.09 -31.88
CA VAL A 36 14.97 24.48 -31.24
C VAL A 36 13.77 24.54 -32.17
N THR A 37 13.14 23.39 -32.42
CA THR A 37 12.00 23.23 -33.33
C THR A 37 10.82 22.53 -32.70
N ASP A 38 9.65 22.79 -33.25
CA ASP A 38 8.41 22.11 -32.91
C ASP A 38 8.39 20.69 -33.50
N THR A 39 8.09 19.70 -32.67
CA THR A 39 8.16 18.28 -33.04
C THR A 39 7.17 17.90 -34.14
N HIS A 40 6.05 18.61 -34.26
CA HIS A 40 4.98 18.29 -35.21
C HIS A 40 5.14 19.08 -36.51
N THR A 41 5.46 20.36 -36.40
CA THR A 41 5.48 21.26 -37.56
C THR A 41 6.89 21.46 -38.14
N GLY A 42 7.93 21.15 -37.37
CA GLY A 42 9.32 21.46 -37.70
C GLY A 42 9.65 22.95 -37.67
N ALA A 43 8.70 23.81 -37.25
CA ALA A 43 8.90 25.25 -37.21
C ALA A 43 9.88 25.66 -36.08
N PRO A 44 10.69 26.72 -36.27
CA PRO A 44 11.57 27.22 -35.22
C PRO A 44 10.76 27.79 -34.04
N ILE A 45 11.21 27.49 -32.80
CA ILE A 45 10.54 27.96 -31.58
C ILE A 45 11.35 29.06 -30.92
N SER A 46 10.76 30.25 -30.79
CA SER A 46 11.35 31.39 -30.11
C SER A 46 10.97 31.48 -28.63
N GLY A 47 11.87 32.07 -27.82
CA GLY A 47 11.64 32.31 -26.40
C GLY A 47 11.84 31.09 -25.48
N ILE A 48 12.39 29.99 -25.99
CA ILE A 48 12.75 28.83 -25.16
C ILE A 48 13.99 29.19 -24.34
N SER A 49 13.88 29.09 -23.02
CA SER A 49 15.00 29.24 -22.11
C SER A 49 15.90 28.02 -22.19
N VAL A 50 17.19 28.24 -22.42
CA VAL A 50 18.21 27.19 -22.50
C VAL A 50 19.21 27.38 -21.37
N THR A 51 19.49 26.33 -20.62
CA THR A 51 20.42 26.37 -19.47
C THR A 51 21.41 25.22 -19.55
N VAL A 52 22.69 25.55 -19.42
CA VAL A 52 23.79 24.59 -19.32
C VAL A 52 24.17 24.40 -17.87
N TRP A 53 24.29 23.16 -17.43
CA TRP A 53 24.64 22.74 -16.07
C TRP A 53 26.00 22.05 -16.06
N GLN A 54 26.81 22.32 -15.05
CA GLN A 54 28.14 21.70 -14.85
C GLN A 54 28.26 21.13 -13.43
N ARG A 55 29.19 20.18 -13.22
CA ARG A 55 29.44 19.55 -11.90
C ARG A 55 30.93 19.53 -11.52
N PRO A 56 31.52 20.67 -11.11
CA PRO A 56 32.96 20.77 -10.88
C PRO A 56 33.47 20.01 -9.65
N SER A 57 32.68 19.90 -8.57
CA SER A 57 33.12 19.30 -7.29
C SER A 57 32.00 18.62 -6.50
N GLY A 58 31.14 17.84 -7.17
CA GLY A 58 30.14 16.99 -6.53
C GLY A 58 28.71 17.54 -6.52
N SER A 59 28.52 18.85 -6.67
CA SER A 59 27.20 19.49 -6.83
C SER A 59 27.03 20.11 -8.21
N TRP A 60 25.81 20.04 -8.75
CA TRP A 60 25.48 20.66 -10.03
C TRP A 60 25.21 22.15 -9.88
N MET A 61 25.70 22.94 -10.81
CA MET A 61 25.49 24.40 -10.85
C MET A 61 25.28 24.88 -12.28
N ILE A 62 24.60 26.02 -12.43
CA ILE A 62 24.39 26.65 -13.74
C ILE A 62 25.75 27.14 -14.25
N ALA A 63 26.12 26.69 -15.44
CA ALA A 63 27.32 27.08 -16.16
C ALA A 63 27.07 28.25 -17.13
N GLY A 64 25.85 28.36 -17.64
CA GLY A 64 25.40 29.45 -18.50
C GLY A 64 23.95 29.27 -18.92
N SER A 65 23.29 30.34 -19.34
CA SER A 65 21.92 30.31 -19.82
C SER A 65 21.71 31.32 -20.95
N GLY A 66 20.74 31.03 -21.82
CA GLY A 66 20.30 31.92 -22.89
C GLY A 66 18.85 31.61 -23.25
N SER A 67 18.37 32.21 -24.34
CA SER A 67 17.07 31.87 -24.90
C SER A 67 17.13 31.80 -26.42
N THR A 68 16.20 31.08 -27.03
CA THR A 68 16.10 31.00 -28.48
C THR A 68 15.56 32.29 -29.09
N ASN A 69 16.17 32.71 -30.19
CA ASN A 69 15.73 33.87 -30.96
C ASN A 69 14.50 33.54 -31.85
N ALA A 70 14.05 34.49 -32.68
CA ALA A 70 12.92 34.30 -33.60
C ALA A 70 13.11 33.15 -34.60
N SER A 71 14.36 32.83 -34.92
CA SER A 71 14.75 31.73 -35.80
C SER A 71 14.96 30.42 -35.04
N GLY A 72 14.68 30.33 -33.73
CA GLY A 72 14.85 29.11 -32.93
C GLY A 72 16.29 28.85 -32.49
N ASP A 73 17.24 29.74 -32.82
CA ASP A 73 18.66 29.56 -32.51
C ASP A 73 19.04 30.14 -31.16
N TYR A 74 20.00 29.51 -30.48
CA TYR A 74 20.60 30.00 -29.24
C TYR A 74 22.13 29.81 -29.23
N THR A 75 22.82 30.61 -28.43
CA THR A 75 24.27 30.48 -28.20
C THR A 75 24.62 30.89 -26.77
N ILE A 76 25.36 30.04 -26.08
CA ILE A 76 25.81 30.20 -24.70
C ILE A 76 27.32 30.00 -24.68
N ALA A 77 28.06 31.09 -24.53
CA ALA A 77 29.53 31.09 -24.47
C ALA A 77 30.04 30.97 -23.03
N GLY A 78 31.33 30.66 -22.85
CA GLY A 78 31.99 30.71 -21.55
C GLY A 78 31.81 29.45 -20.69
N VAL A 79 31.39 28.34 -21.28
CA VAL A 79 30.95 27.14 -20.55
C VAL A 79 32.08 26.12 -20.45
N ASN A 80 32.37 25.58 -19.25
CA ASN A 80 33.30 24.47 -19.12
C ASN A 80 32.61 23.19 -19.61
N ALA A 81 33.10 22.65 -20.72
CA ALA A 81 32.41 21.62 -21.47
C ALA A 81 32.37 20.25 -20.77
N ALA A 82 33.44 19.86 -20.06
CA ALA A 82 33.60 18.48 -19.63
C ALA A 82 32.52 18.05 -18.62
N GLY A 83 31.59 17.18 -19.07
CA GLY A 83 30.52 16.62 -18.23
C GLY A 83 29.30 17.52 -18.04
N SER A 84 29.19 18.62 -18.81
CA SER A 84 28.05 19.53 -18.75
C SER A 84 26.81 18.98 -19.47
N ARG A 85 25.61 19.41 -19.05
CA ARG A 85 24.29 19.01 -19.59
C ARG A 85 23.46 20.22 -19.98
N VAL A 86 22.56 20.08 -20.96
CA VAL A 86 21.69 21.17 -21.44
C VAL A 86 20.22 20.88 -21.11
N ALA A 87 19.49 21.90 -20.67
CA ALA A 87 18.05 21.86 -20.43
C ALA A 87 17.34 23.00 -21.15
N PHE A 88 16.10 22.73 -21.59
CA PHE A 88 15.22 23.60 -22.36
C PHE A 88 13.89 23.77 -21.61
N TRP A 89 13.42 25.01 -21.48
CA TRP A 89 12.21 25.35 -20.74
C TRP A 89 11.41 26.45 -21.46
N ASP A 90 10.10 26.31 -21.50
CA ASP A 90 9.19 27.35 -21.98
C ASP A 90 8.39 27.95 -20.82
N SER A 91 8.68 29.20 -20.44
CA SER A 91 7.95 29.91 -19.38
C SER A 91 6.53 30.28 -19.78
N SER A 92 6.20 30.28 -21.08
CA SER A 92 4.83 30.51 -21.54
C SER A 92 3.94 29.26 -21.44
N GLY A 93 4.54 28.10 -21.18
CA GLY A 93 3.84 26.83 -21.01
C GLY A 93 3.24 26.25 -22.29
N ARG A 94 3.65 26.73 -23.47
CA ARG A 94 3.20 26.21 -24.78
C ARG A 94 3.90 24.90 -25.14
N TYR A 95 5.15 24.75 -24.72
CA TYR A 95 5.95 23.56 -24.97
C TYR A 95 6.39 22.86 -23.68
N ALA A 96 6.42 21.54 -23.70
CA ALA A 96 6.89 20.77 -22.56
C ALA A 96 8.42 20.84 -22.42
N GLY A 97 8.91 21.04 -21.20
CA GLY A 97 10.35 21.12 -20.90
C GLY A 97 11.14 19.87 -21.32
N LYS A 98 12.45 20.04 -21.56
CA LYS A 98 13.37 18.96 -21.96
C LYS A 98 14.72 19.12 -21.26
N GLY A 99 15.13 18.16 -20.43
CA GLY A 99 16.46 18.10 -19.80
C GLY A 99 16.46 18.23 -18.27
N TRP A 100 17.62 17.97 -17.65
CA TRP A 100 17.80 17.81 -16.21
C TRP A 100 18.02 19.16 -15.47
N ARG A 101 17.31 19.40 -14.35
CA ARG A 101 17.45 20.60 -13.48
C ARG A 101 17.79 20.17 -12.04
N TYR A 102 18.75 20.86 -11.40
CA TYR A 102 19.08 20.63 -9.98
C TYR A 102 18.24 21.53 -9.08
N GLY A 103 17.61 20.95 -8.05
CA GLY A 103 16.75 21.63 -7.08
C GLY A 103 15.26 21.51 -7.43
N TYR A 104 14.53 20.78 -6.59
CA TYR A 104 13.06 20.63 -6.48
C TYR A 104 12.23 20.28 -7.73
N TYR A 105 12.83 20.11 -8.91
CA TYR A 105 12.11 19.75 -10.14
C TYR A 105 12.98 18.82 -11.00
N TYR A 106 12.61 17.54 -11.07
CA TYR A 106 13.30 16.57 -11.94
C TYR A 106 12.60 16.54 -13.30
N PHE A 107 13.38 16.39 -14.38
CA PHE A 107 12.85 16.04 -15.69
C PHE A 107 13.71 14.95 -16.31
N ASP A 108 13.01 13.84 -16.60
CA ASP A 108 13.23 12.82 -17.62
C ASP A 108 14.63 12.15 -17.72
N SER A 109 14.71 10.90 -17.25
CA SER A 109 15.84 9.99 -17.51
C SER A 109 15.95 9.53 -18.97
N ARG A 110 14.94 9.80 -19.81
CA ARG A 110 14.87 9.55 -21.26
C ARG A 110 15.25 10.77 -22.09
N SER A 111 15.53 11.92 -21.46
CA SER A 111 16.03 13.08 -22.19
C SER A 111 17.45 12.82 -22.68
N GLU A 112 17.66 12.91 -24.00
CA GLU A 112 18.99 12.80 -24.60
C GLU A 112 19.93 13.82 -23.95
N THR A 113 20.83 13.31 -23.11
CA THR A 113 21.81 14.14 -22.44
C THR A 113 22.98 14.36 -23.39
N LEU A 114 23.08 15.56 -23.96
CA LEU A 114 24.20 15.93 -24.81
C LEU A 114 25.43 16.19 -23.95
N THR A 115 26.47 15.39 -24.15
CA THR A 115 27.76 15.57 -23.46
C THR A 115 28.56 16.63 -24.22
N VAL A 116 28.86 17.74 -23.55
CA VAL A 116 29.66 18.83 -24.15
C VAL A 116 31.14 18.41 -24.13
N VAL A 117 31.83 18.50 -25.26
CA VAL A 117 33.27 18.25 -25.41
C VAL A 117 33.99 19.57 -25.70
N ALA A 118 35.31 19.66 -25.52
CA ALA A 118 36.05 20.91 -25.74
C ALA A 118 35.83 21.48 -27.15
N GLY A 119 35.48 22.78 -27.25
CA GLY A 119 35.17 23.47 -28.51
C GLY A 119 33.74 24.01 -28.57
N THR A 120 33.23 24.26 -29.79
CA THR A 120 31.82 24.58 -30.03
C THR A 120 31.01 23.30 -30.13
N VAL A 121 29.96 23.18 -29.32
CA VAL A 121 29.04 22.05 -29.33
C VAL A 121 27.68 22.49 -29.82
N THR A 122 27.16 21.78 -30.82
CA THR A 122 25.81 21.97 -31.33
C THR A 122 24.85 21.06 -30.57
N ALA A 123 23.80 21.64 -29.98
CA ALA A 123 22.80 20.97 -29.17
C ALA A 123 21.39 21.35 -29.67
N ASN A 124 20.98 20.74 -30.77
CA ASN A 124 19.63 20.96 -31.31
C ASN A 124 18.59 20.23 -30.45
N ALA A 125 17.39 20.78 -30.38
CA ALA A 125 16.28 20.14 -29.67
C ALA A 125 14.97 20.27 -30.46
N THR A 126 14.17 19.21 -30.42
CA THR A 126 12.75 19.28 -30.72
C THR A 126 11.97 19.34 -29.41
N MET A 127 10.92 20.16 -29.37
CA MET A 127 9.99 20.26 -28.23
C MET A 127 8.57 19.91 -28.69
N SER A 128 7.88 19.10 -27.90
CA SER A 128 6.46 18.80 -28.13
C SER A 128 5.58 19.86 -27.49
N PRO A 129 4.41 20.17 -28.08
CA PRO A 129 3.39 20.97 -27.42
C PRO A 129 3.06 20.41 -26.03
N ALA A 130 2.84 21.30 -25.08
CA ALA A 130 2.48 20.90 -23.72
C ALA A 130 1.05 20.38 -23.67
N ALA A 131 0.80 19.41 -22.79
CA ALA A 131 -0.50 19.13 -22.23
C ALA A 131 -0.66 19.90 -20.92
N HIS A 132 -1.87 20.37 -20.61
CA HIS A 132 -2.13 21.13 -19.39
C HIS A 132 -2.97 20.30 -18.43
N VAL A 133 -2.63 20.32 -17.14
CA VAL A 133 -3.49 19.80 -16.09
C VAL A 133 -3.83 20.90 -15.11
N ARG A 134 -5.12 21.02 -14.78
CA ARG A 134 -5.61 21.83 -13.68
C ARG A 134 -6.09 20.90 -12.58
N MET A 135 -5.45 20.97 -11.42
CA MET A 135 -5.77 20.16 -10.25
C MET A 135 -6.49 21.04 -9.24
N ARG A 136 -7.69 20.64 -8.82
CA ARG A 136 -8.40 21.27 -7.70
C ARG A 136 -8.28 20.37 -6.49
N LEU A 137 -7.57 20.82 -5.47
CA LEU A 137 -7.51 20.13 -4.19
C LEU A 137 -8.67 20.62 -3.33
N VAL A 138 -9.50 19.68 -2.89
CA VAL A 138 -10.67 19.96 -2.06
C VAL A 138 -10.64 19.10 -0.81
N THR A 139 -11.29 19.55 0.26
CA THR A 139 -11.53 18.71 1.41
C THR A 139 -12.47 17.58 1.03
N GLU A 140 -12.13 16.33 1.38
CA GLU A 140 -13.07 15.21 1.17
C GLU A 140 -14.38 15.43 1.94
N ALA A 141 -14.29 16.03 3.14
CA ALA A 141 -15.43 16.22 4.04
C ALA A 141 -16.43 17.32 3.60
N THR A 142 -15.95 18.43 3.04
CA THR A 142 -16.81 19.59 2.74
C THR A 142 -16.80 20.01 1.27
N GLY A 143 -15.93 19.43 0.44
CA GLY A 143 -15.72 19.87 -0.94
C GLY A 143 -15.16 21.29 -1.05
N GLY A 144 -14.71 21.86 0.07
CA GLY A 144 -14.14 23.21 0.15
C GLY A 144 -12.72 23.24 -0.42
N PRO A 145 -12.28 24.35 -1.02
CA PRO A 145 -10.94 24.46 -1.60
C PRO A 145 -9.86 24.39 -0.52
N ILE A 146 -8.74 23.73 -0.82
CA ILE A 146 -7.56 23.67 0.06
C ILE A 146 -6.43 24.50 -0.55
N ALA A 147 -6.05 25.56 0.13
CA ALA A 147 -4.99 26.48 -0.30
C ALA A 147 -3.63 26.13 0.33
N GLY A 148 -2.54 26.44 -0.36
CA GLY A 148 -1.20 26.33 0.22
C GLY A 148 -0.72 24.88 0.41
N VAL A 149 -1.28 23.93 -0.33
CA VAL A 149 -0.82 22.53 -0.36
C VAL A 149 -0.20 22.20 -1.71
N MET A 150 0.73 21.25 -1.74
CA MET A 150 1.39 20.84 -2.98
C MET A 150 0.45 19.92 -3.78
N ALA A 151 0.21 20.23 -5.05
CA ALA A 151 -0.40 19.32 -6.01
C ALA A 151 0.68 18.86 -7.00
N ASP A 152 0.99 17.57 -7.01
CA ASP A 152 2.07 16.98 -7.81
C ASP A 152 1.49 16.04 -8.87
N ALA A 153 2.18 15.86 -10.00
CA ALA A 153 1.91 14.77 -10.92
C ALA A 153 3.19 14.00 -11.18
N GLN A 154 3.18 12.69 -10.97
CA GLN A 154 4.31 11.84 -11.30
C GLN A 154 4.00 11.06 -12.57
N ASP A 155 4.92 11.13 -13.52
CA ASP A 155 4.93 10.25 -14.68
C ASP A 155 5.08 8.80 -14.20
N VAL A 156 4.08 7.97 -14.47
CA VAL A 156 4.01 6.56 -14.04
C VAL A 156 5.16 5.74 -14.63
N SER A 157 5.70 6.18 -15.76
CA SER A 157 6.68 5.45 -16.55
C SER A 157 8.12 5.92 -16.31
N ALA A 158 8.32 7.15 -15.81
CA ALA A 158 9.64 7.74 -15.58
C ALA A 158 9.95 8.04 -14.10
N ASN A 159 8.96 7.98 -13.20
CA ASN A 159 9.07 8.33 -11.78
C ASN A 159 9.62 9.76 -11.56
N VAL A 160 9.11 10.69 -12.37
CA VAL A 160 9.51 12.10 -12.41
C VAL A 160 8.27 12.95 -12.13
N GLY A 161 8.35 13.84 -11.12
CA GLY A 161 7.22 14.68 -10.69
C GLY A 161 7.51 16.18 -10.66
N ILE A 162 6.45 16.98 -10.82
CA ILE A 162 6.43 18.46 -10.77
C ILE A 162 5.14 18.88 -10.08
N GLY A 163 5.29 19.56 -8.94
CA GLY A 163 4.15 20.12 -8.25
C GLY A 163 4.03 21.63 -8.38
N SER A 164 2.80 22.13 -8.19
CA SER A 164 2.56 23.53 -7.86
C SER A 164 1.70 23.64 -6.61
N MET A 165 1.89 24.72 -5.85
CA MET A 165 1.08 25.01 -4.67
C MET A 165 -0.31 25.48 -5.10
N THR A 166 -1.34 25.02 -4.42
CA THR A 166 -2.71 25.50 -4.68
C THR A 166 -2.91 26.94 -4.25
N GLY A 167 -3.65 27.69 -5.08
CA GLY A 167 -4.15 29.02 -4.75
C GLY A 167 -5.23 29.00 -3.67
N SER A 168 -5.71 30.18 -3.27
CA SER A 168 -6.81 30.33 -2.29
C SER A 168 -8.13 29.70 -2.73
N ASP A 169 -8.29 29.43 -4.02
CA ASP A 169 -9.41 28.75 -4.65
C ASP A 169 -9.23 27.22 -4.79
N GLY A 170 -8.12 26.70 -4.24
CA GLY A 170 -7.77 25.28 -4.24
C GLY A 170 -7.20 24.78 -5.55
N TRP A 171 -6.95 25.66 -6.53
CA TRP A 171 -6.44 25.28 -7.84
C TRP A 171 -4.92 25.35 -7.93
N ALA A 172 -4.34 24.32 -8.54
CA ALA A 172 -2.97 24.24 -8.99
C ALA A 172 -2.97 23.95 -10.50
N THR A 173 -2.03 24.53 -11.23
CA THR A 173 -1.87 24.29 -12.68
C THR A 173 -0.44 23.85 -12.95
N ALA A 174 -0.28 22.86 -13.83
CA ALA A 174 1.02 22.43 -14.29
C ALA A 174 0.99 22.07 -15.79
N HIS A 175 2.14 22.22 -16.44
CA HIS A 175 2.33 22.05 -17.88
C HIS A 175 3.23 20.82 -18.12
N TRP A 176 2.72 19.85 -18.86
CA TRP A 176 3.25 18.49 -18.95
C TRP A 176 3.47 18.06 -20.40
N ARG A 177 4.10 16.90 -20.59
CA ARG A 177 4.01 16.17 -21.87
C ARG A 177 2.70 15.40 -21.92
N ALA A 178 2.33 14.94 -23.10
CA ALA A 178 1.32 13.91 -23.22
C ALA A 178 1.88 12.57 -22.74
N ASP A 179 1.38 12.07 -21.62
CA ASP A 179 1.67 10.75 -21.08
C ASP A 179 0.63 10.37 -20.00
N LEU A 180 0.80 9.21 -19.38
CA LEU A 180 0.08 8.78 -18.19
C LEU A 180 0.74 9.29 -16.92
N TYR A 181 -0.01 10.08 -16.14
CA TYR A 181 0.44 10.64 -14.88
C TYR A 181 -0.42 10.16 -13.72
N ARG A 182 0.22 9.91 -12.57
CA ARG A 182 -0.45 9.83 -11.28
C ARG A 182 -0.40 11.17 -10.59
N LEU A 183 -1.54 11.75 -10.28
CA LEU A 183 -1.64 13.02 -9.57
C LEU A 183 -1.69 12.76 -8.06
N TYR A 184 -1.12 13.66 -7.27
CA TYR A 184 -1.09 13.63 -5.81
C TYR A 184 -1.42 15.02 -5.25
N GLY A 185 -1.91 15.07 -4.01
CA GLY A 185 -1.71 16.27 -3.19
C GLY A 185 -1.31 15.94 -1.76
N PHE A 186 -0.45 16.77 -1.17
CA PHE A 186 0.09 16.59 0.18
C PHE A 186 0.36 17.92 0.88
N ASP A 187 0.27 17.90 2.22
CA ASP A 187 0.61 19.02 3.10
C ASP A 187 2.12 19.02 3.38
N ASN A 188 2.75 20.19 3.34
CA ASN A 188 4.20 20.35 3.23
C ASN A 188 4.92 20.52 4.59
N ASP A 189 4.19 20.37 5.71
CA ASP A 189 4.80 20.49 7.04
C ASP A 189 5.48 19.17 7.48
N THR A 190 6.81 19.15 7.34
CA THR A 190 7.82 18.28 8.02
C THR A 190 8.29 16.95 7.39
N ALA A 191 7.97 16.64 6.12
CA ALA A 191 8.31 15.32 5.54
C ALA A 191 9.76 15.10 5.03
N PHE A 192 10.52 16.15 4.71
CA PHE A 192 11.71 15.99 3.84
C PHE A 192 13.07 16.02 4.55
N GLU A 193 13.15 16.23 5.87
CA GLU A 193 14.44 16.33 6.56
C GLU A 193 14.99 15.03 7.15
N THR A 194 14.31 13.88 7.00
CA THR A 194 14.89 12.59 7.41
C THR A 194 14.98 11.62 6.24
N ASN A 195 16.18 11.08 6.05
CA ASN A 195 16.48 10.02 5.11
C ASN A 195 16.56 8.70 5.91
N PRO A 196 15.68 7.72 5.68
CA PRO A 196 14.61 7.69 4.68
C PRO A 196 13.36 8.50 5.11
N PRO A 197 12.64 9.12 4.16
CA PRO A 197 11.35 9.74 4.44
C PRO A 197 10.39 8.67 4.93
N ARG A 198 9.75 8.91 6.07
CA ARG A 198 8.75 7.99 6.62
C ARG A 198 7.58 7.88 5.62
N PRO A 199 7.00 6.70 5.39
CA PRO A 199 5.80 6.52 4.54
C PRO A 199 4.51 7.13 5.12
N TRP A 200 4.62 8.07 6.05
CA TRP A 200 3.49 8.61 6.79
C TRP A 200 3.62 10.12 6.85
N THR A 201 3.12 10.79 5.81
CA THR A 201 2.77 12.21 5.89
C THR A 201 1.32 12.44 5.45
N ASN A 202 0.45 12.35 6.46
CA ASN A 202 -0.71 13.19 6.83
C ASN A 202 -1.73 13.77 5.82
N SER A 203 -1.58 13.72 4.50
CA SER A 203 -2.68 14.00 3.56
C SER A 203 -2.46 13.33 2.21
N TRP A 204 -3.34 12.41 1.78
CA TRP A 204 -3.18 11.69 0.50
C TRP A 204 -4.50 11.58 -0.27
N GLY A 205 -4.46 11.94 -1.54
CA GLY A 205 -5.45 11.63 -2.56
C GLY A 205 -4.72 11.52 -3.89
N ASP A 206 -4.97 10.45 -4.66
CA ASP A 206 -4.34 10.20 -5.94
C ASP A 206 -5.34 9.83 -7.04
N CYS A 207 -4.96 10.10 -8.28
CA CYS A 207 -5.71 9.62 -9.45
C CYS A 207 -4.79 9.53 -10.68
N ASP A 208 -5.05 8.54 -11.53
CA ASP A 208 -4.32 8.39 -12.78
C ASP A 208 -5.04 9.14 -13.91
N VAL A 209 -4.29 9.92 -14.68
CA VAL A 209 -4.80 10.80 -15.73
C VAL A 209 -3.92 10.68 -16.97
N HIS A 210 -4.57 10.41 -18.11
CA HIS A 210 -3.94 10.53 -19.41
C HIS A 210 -3.99 11.98 -19.88
N LEU A 211 -2.82 12.54 -20.17
CA LEU A 211 -2.69 13.85 -20.77
C LEU A 211 -2.45 13.70 -22.26
N ALA A 212 -3.14 14.51 -23.07
CA ALA A 212 -2.94 14.60 -24.50
C ALA A 212 -2.40 15.98 -24.87
N GLU A 213 -1.57 16.08 -25.90
CA GLU A 213 -0.97 17.34 -26.31
C GLU A 213 -2.03 18.38 -26.67
N ASN A 214 -1.76 19.66 -26.40
CA ASN A 214 -2.69 20.77 -26.64
C ASN A 214 -4.07 20.64 -25.95
N THR A 215 -4.21 19.75 -24.97
CA THR A 215 -5.44 19.63 -24.17
C THR A 215 -5.25 20.21 -22.78
N THR A 216 -6.36 20.63 -22.17
CA THR A 216 -6.41 20.96 -20.74
C THR A 216 -7.30 19.96 -20.02
N THR A 217 -6.70 19.10 -19.22
CA THR A 217 -7.44 18.16 -18.37
C THR A 217 -7.66 18.76 -17.00
N THR A 218 -8.89 18.71 -16.51
CA THR A 218 -9.28 19.27 -15.21
C THR A 218 -9.65 18.15 -14.27
N VAL A 219 -9.04 18.14 -13.08
CA VAL A 219 -9.15 17.03 -12.13
C VAL A 219 -9.38 17.60 -10.74
N THR A 220 -10.34 17.05 -10.01
CA THR A 220 -10.55 17.37 -8.60
C THR A 220 -10.05 16.21 -7.76
N ILE A 221 -9.08 16.48 -6.89
CA ILE A 221 -8.49 15.50 -5.99
C ILE A 221 -8.99 15.84 -4.59
N PRO A 222 -9.87 15.01 -4.01
CA PRO A 222 -10.21 15.17 -2.60
C PRO A 222 -8.99 14.79 -1.76
N LEU A 223 -8.50 15.72 -0.95
CA LEU A 223 -7.48 15.42 0.05
C LEU A 223 -8.14 14.99 1.34
N ARG A 224 -7.59 13.91 1.88
CA ARG A 224 -7.79 13.51 3.26
C ARG A 224 -6.91 14.41 4.12
N HIS A 225 -7.52 15.14 5.05
CA HIS A 225 -6.92 15.88 6.19
C HIS A 225 -6.65 17.39 6.09
N LEU A 226 -7.12 18.10 7.14
CA LEU A 226 -6.52 19.29 7.78
C LEU A 226 -6.66 19.11 9.32
N ALA A 227 -5.66 19.57 10.05
CA ALA A 227 -5.42 19.30 11.46
C ALA A 227 -6.48 19.85 12.44
N SER A 228 -7.32 18.96 12.97
CA SER A 228 -7.81 18.93 14.37
C SER A 228 -8.75 17.72 14.53
N VAL A 229 -8.33 16.68 15.27
CA VAL A 229 -9.12 15.49 15.70
C VAL A 229 -10.34 15.18 14.81
N TYR A 230 -10.11 14.62 13.62
CA TYR A 230 -11.16 14.00 12.82
C TYR A 230 -10.92 12.50 12.79
N HIS A 231 -11.91 11.72 13.20
CA HIS A 231 -11.94 10.28 13.02
C HIS A 231 -12.25 9.97 11.55
N ASP A 232 -11.23 9.66 10.74
CA ASP A 232 -11.45 9.35 9.32
C ASP A 232 -12.04 7.95 9.16
N VAL A 233 -13.03 7.79 8.29
CA VAL A 233 -13.59 6.47 7.95
C VAL A 233 -13.29 6.18 6.48
N VAL A 234 -12.34 5.30 6.24
CA VAL A 234 -11.79 4.99 4.93
C VAL A 234 -12.37 3.73 4.34
N ARG A 235 -12.63 3.75 3.03
CA ARG A 235 -13.11 2.59 2.30
C ARG A 235 -11.95 1.78 1.73
N GLU A 236 -11.91 0.50 2.09
CA GLU A 236 -11.04 -0.51 1.51
C GLU A 236 -11.83 -1.36 0.53
N SER A 237 -11.64 -1.14 -0.77
CA SER A 237 -12.42 -1.82 -1.82
C SER A 237 -11.70 -1.85 -3.16
N GLY A 238 -12.06 -2.82 -4.00
CA GLY A 238 -11.70 -2.86 -5.41
C GLY A 238 -12.85 -3.32 -6.30
N ALA A 239 -12.56 -3.50 -7.60
CA ALA A 239 -13.56 -3.87 -8.60
C ALA A 239 -14.19 -5.26 -8.37
N SER A 240 -13.49 -6.15 -7.66
CA SER A 240 -13.99 -7.46 -7.27
C SER A 240 -13.57 -7.81 -5.84
N ARG A 241 -14.13 -8.89 -5.29
CA ARG A 241 -13.72 -9.44 -3.99
C ARG A 241 -12.21 -9.75 -3.91
N TYR A 242 -11.59 -10.07 -5.04
CA TYR A 242 -10.15 -10.35 -5.13
C TYR A 242 -9.33 -9.06 -5.05
N ASP A 243 -9.79 -8.00 -5.73
CA ASP A 243 -9.20 -6.67 -5.64
C ASP A 243 -9.34 -6.09 -4.23
N THR A 244 -10.53 -6.22 -3.62
CA THR A 244 -10.77 -5.80 -2.23
C THR A 244 -9.83 -6.52 -1.25
N ALA A 245 -9.64 -7.84 -1.41
CA ALA A 245 -8.72 -8.59 -0.57
C ALA A 245 -7.27 -8.12 -0.73
N VAL A 246 -6.83 -7.82 -1.95
CA VAL A 246 -5.49 -7.24 -2.21
C VAL A 246 -5.36 -5.85 -1.59
N GLN A 247 -6.39 -5.00 -1.66
CA GLN A 247 -6.36 -3.67 -1.02
C GLN A 247 -6.25 -3.76 0.50
N MET A 248 -7.06 -4.61 1.14
CA MET A 248 -6.96 -4.84 2.60
C MET A 248 -5.61 -5.43 3.01
N ALA A 249 -5.05 -6.29 2.16
CA ALA A 249 -3.71 -6.82 2.35
C ALA A 249 -2.65 -5.71 2.26
N LYS A 250 -2.76 -4.75 1.32
CA LYS A 250 -1.86 -3.58 1.26
C LYS A 250 -2.03 -2.67 2.47
N GLU A 251 -3.26 -2.43 2.92
CA GLU A 251 -3.54 -1.59 4.09
C GLU A 251 -2.98 -2.18 5.40
N SER A 252 -2.84 -3.51 5.44
CA SER A 252 -2.17 -4.20 6.55
C SER A 252 -0.69 -4.45 6.30
N PHE A 253 -0.22 -4.55 5.06
CA PHE A 253 1.17 -4.76 4.70
C PHE A 253 1.56 -3.76 3.60
N PRO A 254 1.76 -2.48 3.97
CA PRO A 254 1.96 -1.42 2.99
C PRO A 254 3.21 -1.70 2.17
N PRO A 255 3.12 -1.69 0.83
CA PRO A 255 4.29 -1.69 -0.01
C PRO A 255 5.17 -0.48 0.29
N ASP A 256 6.47 -0.61 0.06
CA ASP A 256 7.37 0.54 0.10
C ASP A 256 7.14 1.48 -1.09
N LEU A 257 7.89 2.58 -1.14
CA LEU A 257 7.79 3.60 -2.20
C LEU A 257 8.02 3.02 -3.61
N TRP A 258 8.55 1.80 -3.73
CA TRP A 258 8.80 1.11 -5.00
C TRP A 258 7.74 0.05 -5.31
N GLY A 259 6.67 -0.01 -4.52
CA GLY A 259 5.59 -0.98 -4.68
C GLY A 259 5.92 -2.38 -4.17
N SER A 260 7.04 -2.56 -3.45
CA SER A 260 7.47 -3.86 -2.95
C SER A 260 6.96 -4.14 -1.54
N TRP A 261 6.46 -5.35 -1.30
CA TRP A 261 5.97 -5.79 0.01
C TRP A 261 7.13 -6.33 0.86
N LYS A 262 8.16 -5.50 1.06
CA LYS A 262 9.50 -5.90 1.55
C LYS A 262 9.53 -6.81 2.79
N ASN A 263 8.51 -6.74 3.64
CA ASN A 263 8.43 -7.50 4.89
C ASN A 263 7.48 -8.71 4.84
N VAL A 264 6.99 -9.09 3.67
CA VAL A 264 6.14 -10.27 3.49
C VAL A 264 7.01 -11.45 3.06
N THR A 265 6.98 -12.51 3.86
CA THR A 265 7.73 -13.77 3.62
C THR A 265 6.82 -14.99 3.49
N ASP A 266 5.60 -14.88 4.02
CA ASP A 266 4.55 -15.89 3.97
C ASP A 266 3.27 -15.21 3.48
N VAL A 267 2.47 -15.92 2.68
CA VAL A 267 1.14 -15.46 2.20
C VAL A 267 0.13 -16.57 2.46
N ILE A 268 -0.99 -16.25 3.08
CA ILE A 268 -2.09 -17.19 3.19
C ILE A 268 -3.01 -17.00 1.98
N VAL A 269 -3.36 -18.10 1.31
CA VAL A 269 -4.29 -18.08 0.18
C VAL A 269 -5.49 -18.95 0.53
N ALA A 270 -6.71 -18.46 0.27
CA ALA A 270 -7.92 -19.22 0.44
C ALA A 270 -8.92 -18.97 -0.70
N SER A 271 -9.96 -19.80 -0.80
CA SER A 271 -11.00 -19.60 -1.79
C SER A 271 -11.82 -18.35 -1.48
N GLY A 272 -11.96 -17.48 -2.48
CA GLY A 272 -12.88 -16.34 -2.43
C GLY A 272 -14.30 -16.69 -2.85
N GLU A 273 -14.61 -17.94 -3.16
CA GLU A 273 -15.91 -18.36 -3.71
C GLU A 273 -16.90 -18.76 -2.61
N ASP A 274 -18.17 -18.34 -2.78
CA ASP A 274 -19.21 -18.53 -1.77
C ASP A 274 -19.46 -20.01 -1.44
N ALA A 275 -19.29 -20.90 -2.43
CA ALA A 275 -19.45 -22.35 -2.27
C ALA A 275 -18.37 -23.01 -1.38
N ALA A 276 -17.21 -22.37 -1.22
CA ALA A 276 -16.03 -22.95 -0.58
C ALA A 276 -15.46 -22.10 0.57
N VAL A 277 -16.07 -20.96 0.88
CA VAL A 277 -15.59 -20.00 1.88
C VAL A 277 -15.47 -20.56 3.30
N VAL A 278 -16.15 -21.67 3.60
CA VAL A 278 -16.15 -22.30 4.94
C VAL A 278 -14.76 -22.77 5.37
N ASP A 279 -13.93 -23.24 4.42
CA ASP A 279 -12.56 -23.66 4.70
C ASP A 279 -11.69 -22.45 5.10
N ALA A 280 -12.00 -21.27 4.55
CA ALA A 280 -11.28 -20.03 4.80
C ALA A 280 -11.59 -19.39 6.17
N LEU A 281 -12.69 -19.77 6.83
CA LEU A 281 -13.11 -19.16 8.11
C LEU A 281 -12.08 -19.30 9.23
N SER A 282 -11.19 -20.30 9.13
CA SER A 282 -10.10 -20.51 10.08
C SER A 282 -8.78 -19.85 9.68
N ALA A 283 -8.67 -19.35 8.44
CA ALA A 283 -7.41 -18.87 7.85
C ALA A 283 -6.81 -17.66 8.57
N SER A 284 -7.64 -16.81 9.21
CA SER A 284 -7.15 -15.62 9.93
C SER A 284 -6.18 -15.95 11.07
N GLY A 285 -6.42 -17.05 11.78
CA GLY A 285 -5.50 -17.51 12.83
C GLY A 285 -4.14 -17.94 12.26
N LEU A 286 -4.14 -18.62 11.11
CA LEU A 286 -2.92 -18.99 10.40
C LEU A 286 -2.16 -17.75 9.89
N ALA A 287 -2.88 -16.79 9.31
CA ALA A 287 -2.33 -15.52 8.87
C ALA A 287 -1.66 -14.77 10.02
N GLY A 288 -2.26 -14.75 11.20
CA GLY A 288 -1.65 -14.18 12.40
C GLY A 288 -0.39 -14.93 12.84
N ALA A 289 -0.42 -16.27 12.86
CA ALA A 289 0.72 -17.09 13.27
C ALA A 289 1.96 -16.91 12.37
N TYR A 290 1.74 -16.61 11.08
CA TYR A 290 2.80 -16.30 10.12
C TYR A 290 3.07 -14.80 9.94
N ASN A 291 2.29 -13.91 10.57
CA ASN A 291 2.29 -12.47 10.29
C ASN A 291 2.23 -12.20 8.77
N ALA A 292 1.22 -12.78 8.13
CA ALA A 292 1.05 -12.83 6.69
C ALA A 292 -0.27 -12.17 6.23
N PRO A 293 -0.34 -11.62 5.02
CA PRO A 293 -1.61 -11.24 4.40
C PRO A 293 -2.45 -12.48 4.03
N LEU A 294 -3.76 -12.30 3.95
CA LEU A 294 -4.69 -13.28 3.38
C LEU A 294 -5.17 -12.78 2.02
N LEU A 295 -4.88 -13.53 0.97
CA LEU A 295 -5.36 -13.28 -0.39
C LEU A 295 -6.41 -14.32 -0.79
N LEU A 296 -7.33 -13.92 -1.66
CA LEU A 296 -8.41 -14.77 -2.14
C LEU A 296 -8.17 -15.17 -3.60
N VAL A 297 -8.45 -16.42 -3.95
CA VAL A 297 -8.38 -16.93 -5.34
C VAL A 297 -9.70 -17.55 -5.77
N ARG A 298 -9.88 -17.77 -7.08
CA ARG A 298 -10.98 -18.61 -7.60
C ARG A 298 -10.61 -20.07 -7.41
N LYS A 299 -11.61 -20.95 -7.52
CA LYS A 299 -11.40 -22.39 -7.45
C LYS A 299 -10.40 -22.87 -8.50
N ASP A 300 -10.55 -22.41 -9.74
CA ASP A 300 -9.82 -22.93 -10.91
C ASP A 300 -8.99 -21.86 -11.63
N SER A 301 -8.77 -20.68 -11.03
CA SER A 301 -7.85 -19.67 -11.59
C SER A 301 -7.29 -18.71 -10.52
N VAL A 302 -6.06 -18.25 -10.72
CA VAL A 302 -5.47 -17.14 -9.96
C VAL A 302 -5.89 -15.82 -10.62
N PRO A 303 -6.65 -14.93 -9.93
CA PRO A 303 -6.94 -13.60 -10.45
C PRO A 303 -5.65 -12.81 -10.69
N SER A 304 -5.56 -12.06 -11.79
CA SER A 304 -4.35 -11.30 -12.13
C SER A 304 -3.94 -10.28 -11.04
N VAL A 305 -4.91 -9.67 -10.35
CA VAL A 305 -4.63 -8.77 -9.22
C VAL A 305 -3.88 -9.47 -8.07
N VAL A 306 -4.11 -10.77 -7.88
CA VAL A 306 -3.46 -11.59 -6.85
C VAL A 306 -2.07 -12.00 -7.31
N SER A 307 -1.93 -12.51 -8.54
CA SER A 307 -0.62 -12.89 -9.07
C SER A 307 0.32 -11.68 -9.18
N ASN A 308 -0.20 -10.51 -9.57
CA ASN A 308 0.57 -9.27 -9.62
C ASN A 308 0.99 -8.81 -8.22
N ALA A 309 0.11 -8.93 -7.22
CA ALA A 309 0.45 -8.59 -5.84
C ALA A 309 1.57 -9.49 -5.28
N ILE A 310 1.53 -10.80 -5.57
CA ILE A 310 2.58 -11.75 -5.17
C ILE A 310 3.87 -11.51 -5.96
N GLY A 311 3.78 -11.18 -7.24
CA GLY A 311 4.94 -10.95 -8.12
C GLY A 311 5.79 -9.73 -7.77
N VAL A 312 5.33 -8.85 -6.89
CA VAL A 312 6.10 -7.69 -6.37
C VAL A 312 6.55 -7.87 -4.91
N MET A 313 6.29 -9.06 -4.33
CA MET A 313 6.83 -9.43 -3.02
C MET A 313 8.31 -9.87 -3.14
N PRO A 314 9.06 -9.95 -2.04
CA PRO A 314 10.42 -10.47 -2.06
C PRO A 314 10.55 -11.87 -2.65
N ASP A 315 11.72 -12.21 -3.18
CA ASP A 315 12.01 -13.55 -3.65
C ASP A 315 11.96 -14.59 -2.51
N GLY A 316 11.41 -15.77 -2.80
CA GLY A 316 11.32 -16.88 -1.86
C GLY A 316 10.10 -16.85 -0.94
N VAL A 317 9.05 -16.10 -1.29
CA VAL A 317 7.79 -16.08 -0.54
C VAL A 317 7.15 -17.46 -0.51
N LYS A 318 6.63 -17.85 0.66
CA LYS A 318 5.93 -19.12 0.86
C LYS A 318 4.43 -18.90 0.84
N ILE A 319 3.73 -19.68 0.03
CA ILE A 319 2.27 -19.64 -0.05
C ILE A 319 1.69 -20.79 0.74
N HIS A 320 0.77 -20.49 1.65
CA HIS A 320 0.03 -21.47 2.45
C HIS A 320 -1.44 -21.46 2.03
N ILE A 321 -1.86 -22.47 1.26
CA ILE A 321 -3.23 -22.62 0.81
C ILE A 321 -4.08 -23.20 1.94
N VAL A 322 -5.13 -22.51 2.37
CA VAL A 322 -6.13 -23.03 3.30
C VAL A 322 -7.35 -23.51 2.51
N GLY A 323 -7.59 -24.82 2.57
CA GLY A 323 -8.71 -25.48 1.90
C GLY A 323 -8.31 -26.58 0.93
N GLY A 324 -9.22 -27.54 0.77
CA GLY A 324 -9.01 -28.70 -0.11
C GLY A 324 -8.98 -28.34 -1.60
N THR A 325 -8.66 -29.33 -2.44
CA THR A 325 -8.69 -29.17 -3.92
C THR A 325 -10.08 -28.85 -4.48
N GLY A 326 -11.13 -29.15 -3.71
CA GLY A 326 -12.49 -28.70 -4.00
C GLY A 326 -12.66 -27.18 -3.93
N ALA A 327 -11.91 -26.51 -3.06
CA ALA A 327 -11.98 -25.06 -2.80
C ALA A 327 -10.95 -24.25 -3.61
N VAL A 328 -9.73 -24.77 -3.72
CA VAL A 328 -8.62 -24.20 -4.50
C VAL A 328 -7.96 -25.37 -5.22
N SER A 329 -8.10 -25.46 -6.54
CA SER A 329 -7.69 -26.64 -7.31
C SER A 329 -6.19 -26.91 -7.23
N ALA A 330 -5.78 -28.08 -7.71
CA ALA A 330 -4.36 -28.40 -7.86
C ALA A 330 -3.69 -27.53 -8.95
N SER A 331 -4.43 -27.14 -10.00
CA SER A 331 -3.91 -26.24 -11.03
C SER A 331 -3.61 -24.86 -10.45
N VAL A 332 -4.51 -24.30 -9.63
CA VAL A 332 -4.27 -23.02 -8.96
C VAL A 332 -3.04 -23.08 -8.04
N ALA A 333 -2.79 -24.20 -7.37
CA ALA A 333 -1.57 -24.36 -6.59
C ALA A 333 -0.30 -24.38 -7.45
N GLY A 334 -0.37 -24.99 -8.64
CA GLY A 334 0.69 -24.93 -9.65
C GLY A 334 0.92 -23.52 -10.17
N ASP A 335 -0.14 -22.84 -10.60
CA ASP A 335 -0.11 -21.47 -11.10
C ASP A 335 0.48 -20.49 -10.08
N LEU A 336 0.20 -20.68 -8.79
CA LEU A 336 0.79 -19.89 -7.70
C LEU A 336 2.28 -20.19 -7.53
N GLY A 337 2.71 -21.44 -7.71
CA GLY A 337 4.12 -21.85 -7.62
C GLY A 337 4.96 -21.39 -8.81
N ASP A 338 4.34 -21.14 -9.96
CA ASP A 338 5.01 -20.65 -11.17
C ASP A 338 5.26 -19.13 -11.14
N ILE A 339 4.74 -18.41 -10.13
CA ILE A 339 5.03 -16.98 -9.96
C ILE A 339 6.51 -16.82 -9.55
N PRO A 340 7.32 -16.01 -10.26
CA PRO A 340 8.79 -15.98 -10.07
C PRO A 340 9.29 -15.73 -8.65
N THR A 341 8.55 -14.96 -7.84
CA THR A 341 8.91 -14.62 -6.46
C THR A 341 8.60 -15.73 -5.45
N VAL A 342 7.88 -16.78 -5.85
CA VAL A 342 7.40 -17.84 -4.95
C VAL A 342 8.44 -18.94 -4.79
N GLY A 343 8.80 -19.23 -3.53
CA GLY A 343 9.76 -20.27 -3.19
C GLY A 343 9.12 -21.63 -2.89
N SER A 344 7.90 -21.64 -2.34
CA SER A 344 7.15 -22.88 -2.08
C SER A 344 5.65 -22.64 -1.95
N VAL A 345 4.86 -23.67 -2.25
CA VAL A 345 3.41 -23.70 -2.05
C VAL A 345 3.04 -24.93 -1.23
N ASP A 346 2.50 -24.72 -0.04
CA ASP A 346 2.03 -25.77 0.85
C ASP A 346 0.51 -25.69 1.04
N ARG A 347 -0.13 -26.83 1.33
CA ARG A 347 -1.60 -26.91 1.49
C ARG A 347 -2.01 -27.40 2.87
N CYS A 348 -2.77 -26.57 3.58
CA CYS A 348 -3.41 -26.86 4.85
C CYS A 348 -4.90 -27.19 4.63
N ALA A 349 -5.23 -28.49 4.57
CA ALA A 349 -6.59 -28.96 4.33
C ALA A 349 -6.89 -30.28 5.04
N GLY A 350 -8.17 -30.50 5.34
CA GLY A 350 -8.72 -31.81 5.70
C GLY A 350 -9.81 -32.25 4.72
N GLY A 351 -10.39 -33.44 4.93
CA GLY A 351 -11.51 -33.94 4.13
C GLY A 351 -12.84 -33.25 4.42
N THR A 352 -12.93 -32.51 5.55
CA THR A 352 -14.07 -31.68 5.90
C THR A 352 -13.63 -30.31 6.43
N ARG A 353 -14.53 -29.32 6.40
CA ARG A 353 -14.32 -27.99 7.03
C ARG A 353 -13.83 -28.06 8.49
N TYR A 354 -14.26 -29.06 9.25
CA TYR A 354 -13.86 -29.27 10.64
C TYR A 354 -12.41 -29.78 10.72
N GLU A 355 -12.04 -30.68 9.80
CA GLU A 355 -10.69 -31.20 9.69
C GLU A 355 -9.72 -30.13 9.15
N THR A 356 -10.15 -29.29 8.21
CA THR A 356 -9.38 -28.11 7.76
C THR A 356 -9.11 -27.16 8.92
N ALA A 357 -10.12 -26.80 9.71
CA ALA A 357 -9.94 -25.96 10.91
C ALA A 357 -9.00 -26.61 11.95
N ALA A 358 -9.11 -27.93 12.15
CA ALA A 358 -8.19 -28.67 13.01
C ALA A 358 -6.76 -28.71 12.47
N MET A 359 -6.58 -28.80 11.14
CA MET A 359 -5.26 -28.74 10.50
C MET A 359 -4.64 -27.36 10.67
N VAL A 360 -5.41 -26.28 10.46
CA VAL A 360 -4.97 -24.91 10.69
C VAL A 360 -4.45 -24.74 12.13
N ALA A 361 -5.20 -25.23 13.13
CA ALA A 361 -4.76 -25.16 14.52
C ALA A 361 -3.43 -25.90 14.77
N ARG A 362 -3.21 -27.07 14.13
CA ARG A 362 -1.94 -27.81 14.22
C ARG A 362 -0.78 -27.08 13.54
N TRP A 363 -1.02 -26.45 12.39
CA TRP A 363 -0.02 -25.64 11.71
C TRP A 363 0.36 -24.41 12.52
N MET A 364 -0.62 -23.73 13.13
CA MET A 364 -0.37 -22.65 14.07
C MET A 364 0.49 -23.13 15.26
N LYS A 365 0.18 -24.30 15.85
CA LYS A 365 1.00 -24.90 16.91
C LYS A 365 2.44 -25.17 16.46
N THR A 366 2.60 -25.68 15.24
CA THR A 366 3.91 -25.97 14.66
C THR A 366 4.73 -24.69 14.47
N LYS A 367 4.12 -23.63 13.94
CA LYS A 367 4.76 -22.34 13.71
C LYS A 367 5.11 -21.60 15.01
N LEU A 368 4.20 -21.61 15.99
CA LEU A 368 4.34 -20.83 17.22
C LEU A 368 5.07 -21.58 18.34
N GLY A 369 5.14 -22.92 18.27
CA GLY A 369 5.82 -23.75 19.25
C GLY A 369 5.29 -23.52 20.67
N GLY A 370 6.17 -23.08 21.56
CA GLY A 370 5.84 -22.75 22.95
C GLY A 370 4.94 -21.52 23.12
N ALA A 371 4.92 -20.61 22.14
CA ALA A 371 4.08 -19.42 22.16
C ALA A 371 2.62 -19.69 21.74
N PHE A 372 2.31 -20.91 21.29
CA PHE A 372 0.95 -21.27 20.92
C PHE A 372 0.02 -21.25 22.16
N PRO A 373 -1.11 -20.54 22.08
CA PRO A 373 -1.99 -20.32 23.23
C PRO A 373 -2.83 -21.56 23.57
N THR A 374 -3.31 -21.62 24.81
CA THR A 374 -4.26 -22.65 25.26
C THR A 374 -5.72 -22.22 25.07
N THR A 375 -5.96 -21.12 24.34
CA THR A 375 -7.29 -20.55 24.09
C THR A 375 -7.75 -20.88 22.67
N ALA A 376 -8.99 -21.32 22.51
CA ALA A 376 -9.64 -21.51 21.20
C ALA A 376 -10.90 -20.66 21.05
N LEU A 377 -11.14 -20.22 19.81
CA LEU A 377 -12.38 -19.58 19.39
C LEU A 377 -13.21 -20.61 18.63
N ILE A 378 -14.51 -20.69 18.89
CA ILE A 378 -15.39 -21.70 18.32
C ILE A 378 -16.60 -21.03 17.68
N ALA A 379 -16.96 -21.46 16.47
CA ALA A 379 -18.13 -20.97 15.75
C ALA A 379 -18.83 -22.08 14.96
N ASN A 380 -20.05 -21.80 14.50
CA ASN A 380 -20.77 -22.72 13.62
C ASN A 380 -20.13 -22.73 12.21
N GLY A 381 -19.76 -23.92 11.73
CA GLY A 381 -19.26 -24.15 10.37
C GLY A 381 -20.15 -25.06 9.52
N ALA A 382 -21.37 -25.36 9.97
CA ALA A 382 -22.32 -26.22 9.28
C ALA A 382 -23.31 -25.43 8.39
N ASP A 383 -23.66 -24.21 8.80
CA ASP A 383 -24.70 -23.37 8.17
C ASP A 383 -24.10 -22.05 7.69
N ALA A 384 -24.13 -21.81 6.37
CA ALA A 384 -23.57 -20.60 5.75
C ALA A 384 -24.21 -19.30 6.25
N THR A 385 -25.46 -19.34 6.73
CA THR A 385 -26.11 -18.16 7.32
C THR A 385 -25.54 -17.79 8.69
N LYS A 386 -24.70 -18.65 9.29
CA LYS A 386 -24.06 -18.48 10.60
C LYS A 386 -22.55 -18.19 10.51
N TYR A 387 -21.94 -18.19 9.32
CA TYR A 387 -20.50 -17.97 9.17
C TYR A 387 -20.03 -16.58 9.65
N TRP A 388 -20.94 -15.61 9.72
CA TRP A 388 -20.69 -14.27 10.26
C TRP A 388 -20.08 -14.26 11.66
N ASP A 389 -20.46 -15.23 12.50
CA ASP A 389 -19.93 -15.38 13.85
C ASP A 389 -18.43 -15.74 13.82
N ALA A 390 -18.02 -16.61 12.88
CA ALA A 390 -16.61 -16.94 12.67
C ALA A 390 -15.82 -15.78 12.06
N LEU A 391 -16.43 -15.04 11.13
CA LEU A 391 -15.80 -13.87 10.51
C LEU A 391 -15.50 -12.78 11.54
N ALA A 392 -16.44 -12.47 12.43
CA ALA A 392 -16.24 -11.49 13.50
C ALA A 392 -15.15 -11.89 14.52
N LEU A 393 -14.85 -13.19 14.67
CA LEU A 393 -13.74 -13.69 15.49
C LEU A 393 -12.36 -13.50 14.83
N SER A 394 -12.31 -13.26 13.52
CA SER A 394 -11.07 -13.28 12.72
C SER A 394 -10.00 -12.30 13.21
N PRO A 395 -10.32 -11.05 13.61
CA PRO A 395 -9.30 -10.14 14.16
C PRO A 395 -8.67 -10.64 15.46
N ILE A 396 -9.46 -11.27 16.35
CA ILE A 396 -8.95 -11.87 17.59
C ILE A 396 -8.03 -13.05 17.25
N ALA A 397 -8.46 -13.90 16.32
CA ALA A 397 -7.69 -15.07 15.90
C ALA A 397 -6.31 -14.67 15.36
N TYR A 398 -6.26 -13.61 14.56
CA TYR A 398 -5.00 -13.06 14.05
C TYR A 398 -4.14 -12.46 15.17
N ALA A 399 -4.69 -11.49 15.93
CA ALA A 399 -3.95 -10.69 16.90
C ALA A 399 -3.46 -11.49 18.12
N ARG A 400 -4.19 -12.54 18.50
CA ARG A 400 -3.90 -13.36 19.68
C ARG A 400 -3.47 -14.78 19.35
N HIS A 401 -3.37 -15.10 18.07
CA HIS A 401 -3.02 -16.44 17.59
C HIS A 401 -3.95 -17.53 18.13
N TYR A 402 -5.21 -17.20 18.44
CA TYR A 402 -6.20 -18.17 18.87
C TYR A 402 -6.75 -18.92 17.64
N PRO A 403 -6.66 -20.26 17.57
CA PRO A 403 -7.27 -20.99 16.47
C PRO A 403 -8.79 -20.84 16.49
N ILE A 404 -9.37 -20.68 15.30
CA ILE A 404 -10.83 -20.80 15.10
C ILE A 404 -11.12 -22.27 14.77
N LEU A 405 -11.90 -22.91 15.63
CA LEU A 405 -12.43 -24.26 15.43
C LEU A 405 -13.91 -24.21 15.06
N LEU A 406 -14.36 -25.17 14.27
CA LEU A 406 -15.73 -25.21 13.77
C LEU A 406 -16.53 -26.33 14.46
N THR A 407 -17.82 -26.06 14.68
CA THR A 407 -18.80 -27.01 15.22
C THR A 407 -20.10 -26.96 14.40
N ALA A 408 -21.06 -27.83 14.72
CA ALA A 408 -22.44 -27.72 14.25
C ALA A 408 -23.36 -27.21 15.37
N ARG A 409 -24.63 -26.98 15.06
CA ARG A 409 -25.60 -26.46 16.03
C ARG A 409 -25.81 -27.43 17.20
N ASP A 410 -26.11 -28.69 16.87
CA ASP A 410 -26.56 -29.72 17.82
C ASP A 410 -25.59 -30.91 17.91
N SER A 411 -24.36 -30.72 17.44
CA SER A 411 -23.31 -31.74 17.55
C SER A 411 -21.91 -31.12 17.56
N VAL A 412 -20.99 -31.81 18.24
CA VAL A 412 -19.55 -31.50 18.22
C VAL A 412 -18.86 -32.52 17.32
N PRO A 413 -18.25 -32.10 16.20
CA PRO A 413 -17.48 -33.00 15.35
C PRO A 413 -16.32 -33.65 16.14
N ALA A 414 -16.10 -34.96 15.95
CA ALA A 414 -15.07 -35.70 16.67
C ALA A 414 -13.67 -35.10 16.47
N THR A 415 -13.37 -34.60 15.27
CA THR A 415 -12.09 -33.94 14.96
C THR A 415 -11.88 -32.67 15.77
N THR A 416 -12.96 -31.93 16.07
CA THR A 416 -12.93 -30.71 16.90
C THR A 416 -12.57 -31.06 18.35
N THR A 417 -13.20 -32.10 18.92
CA THR A 417 -12.85 -32.60 20.26
C THR A 417 -11.41 -33.12 20.31
N ALA A 418 -10.99 -33.87 19.29
CA ALA A 418 -9.65 -34.45 19.22
C ALA A 418 -8.57 -33.37 19.16
N VAL A 419 -8.74 -32.33 18.34
CA VAL A 419 -7.74 -31.26 18.23
C VAL A 419 -7.68 -30.39 19.48
N MET A 420 -8.82 -30.12 20.15
CA MET A 420 -8.81 -29.41 21.43
C MET A 420 -8.00 -30.15 22.49
N THR A 421 -8.15 -31.48 22.54
CA THR A 421 -7.40 -32.33 23.47
C THR A 421 -5.92 -32.36 23.10
N ALA A 422 -5.60 -32.63 21.82
CA ALA A 422 -4.23 -32.77 21.33
C ALA A 422 -3.40 -31.47 21.49
N LEU A 423 -4.04 -30.30 21.39
CA LEU A 423 -3.39 -29.00 21.52
C LEU A 423 -3.58 -28.35 22.89
N SER A 424 -4.17 -29.06 23.86
CA SER A 424 -4.43 -28.57 25.22
C SER A 424 -5.19 -27.24 25.26
N LEU A 425 -6.22 -27.10 24.42
CA LEU A 425 -7.06 -25.90 24.30
C LEU A 425 -8.10 -25.87 25.44
N SER A 426 -7.67 -25.49 26.62
CA SER A 426 -8.47 -25.51 27.86
C SER A 426 -9.44 -24.34 27.98
N THR A 427 -9.05 -23.15 27.52
CA THR A 427 -9.90 -21.95 27.50
C THR A 427 -10.61 -21.84 26.17
N ARG A 428 -11.93 -21.74 26.18
CA ARG A 428 -12.73 -21.77 24.94
C ARG A 428 -13.78 -20.67 24.97
N TYR A 429 -13.93 -19.97 23.85
CA TYR A 429 -14.97 -18.97 23.61
C TYR A 429 -15.82 -19.39 22.43
N LEU A 430 -17.14 -19.27 22.57
CA LEU A 430 -18.11 -19.69 21.56
C LEU A 430 -18.82 -18.46 21.00
N ALA A 431 -18.69 -18.20 19.70
CA ALA A 431 -19.48 -17.19 19.01
C ALA A 431 -20.83 -17.76 18.56
N GLY A 432 -21.87 -16.96 18.72
CA GLY A 432 -23.23 -17.26 18.29
C GLY A 432 -24.19 -17.67 19.41
N GLY A 433 -25.45 -17.26 19.26
CA GLY A 433 -26.53 -17.63 20.17
C GLY A 433 -26.92 -19.10 20.08
N THR A 434 -27.93 -19.51 20.84
CA THR A 434 -28.46 -20.89 20.84
C THR A 434 -29.00 -21.32 19.48
N ALA A 435 -29.37 -20.34 18.63
CA ALA A 435 -29.77 -20.58 17.25
C ALA A 435 -28.60 -21.05 16.35
N ALA A 436 -27.38 -20.62 16.65
CA ALA A 436 -26.16 -21.01 15.94
C ALA A 436 -25.54 -22.26 16.56
N VAL A 437 -25.44 -22.31 17.89
CA VAL A 437 -24.88 -23.44 18.64
C VAL A 437 -25.68 -23.63 19.93
N SER A 438 -26.37 -24.75 20.06
CA SER A 438 -27.26 -25.02 21.19
C SER A 438 -26.51 -25.12 22.51
N ASP A 439 -27.22 -25.05 23.63
CA ASP A 439 -26.59 -25.18 24.95
C ASP A 439 -26.04 -26.58 25.21
N ALA A 440 -26.68 -27.62 24.66
CA ALA A 440 -26.14 -28.97 24.71
C ALA A 440 -24.76 -29.04 24.04
N THR A 441 -24.63 -28.48 22.83
CA THR A 441 -23.34 -28.42 22.13
C THR A 441 -22.31 -27.56 22.87
N ARG A 442 -22.71 -26.40 23.41
CA ARG A 442 -21.83 -25.55 24.24
C ARG A 442 -21.27 -26.32 25.45
N ILE A 443 -22.13 -27.07 26.15
CA ILE A 443 -21.74 -27.90 27.30
C ILE A 443 -20.79 -29.01 26.85
N ALA A 444 -21.10 -29.70 25.75
CA ALA A 444 -20.24 -30.75 25.20
C ALA A 444 -18.85 -30.21 24.75
N LEU A 445 -18.80 -28.97 24.28
CA LEU A 445 -17.57 -28.24 23.97
C LEU A 445 -16.81 -27.77 25.22
N GLY A 446 -17.36 -27.93 26.43
CA GLY A 446 -16.77 -27.46 27.69
C GLY A 446 -16.63 -25.94 27.78
N VAL A 447 -17.46 -25.18 27.05
CA VAL A 447 -17.45 -23.71 27.08
C VAL A 447 -18.37 -23.24 28.21
N PRO A 448 -17.90 -22.49 29.22
CA PRO A 448 -18.77 -21.99 30.28
C PRO A 448 -19.78 -20.95 29.76
N PRO A 449 -20.95 -20.75 30.40
CA PRO A 449 -21.96 -19.80 29.92
C PRO A 449 -21.42 -18.39 29.67
N GLY A 450 -20.52 -17.89 30.54
CA GLY A 450 -19.91 -16.56 30.41
C GLY A 450 -18.97 -16.39 29.21
N ASN A 451 -18.55 -17.49 28.56
CA ASN A 451 -17.70 -17.48 27.37
C ASN A 451 -18.50 -17.63 26.06
N ARG A 452 -19.84 -17.60 26.11
CA ARG A 452 -20.68 -17.45 24.90
C ARG A 452 -20.74 -15.97 24.52
N LEU A 453 -20.29 -15.65 23.31
CA LEU A 453 -20.30 -14.31 22.72
C LEU A 453 -21.45 -14.27 21.70
N ALA A 454 -22.56 -13.63 22.06
CA ALA A 454 -23.76 -13.67 21.25
C ALA A 454 -24.61 -12.40 21.43
N GLY A 455 -25.21 -11.95 20.34
CA GLY A 455 -26.32 -11.02 20.33
C GLY A 455 -27.58 -11.65 19.74
N THR A 456 -28.63 -10.86 19.58
CA THR A 456 -29.90 -11.29 18.96
C THR A 456 -29.79 -11.44 17.44
N SER A 457 -28.75 -10.87 16.83
CA SER A 457 -28.45 -10.93 15.41
C SER A 457 -26.96 -11.19 15.16
N ARG A 458 -26.55 -11.33 13.89
CA ARG A 458 -25.13 -11.36 13.50
C ARG A 458 -24.40 -10.05 13.86
N TYR A 459 -25.11 -8.93 13.80
CA TYR A 459 -24.56 -7.61 14.13
C TYR A 459 -24.33 -7.50 15.64
N GLY A 460 -25.35 -7.85 16.44
CA GLY A 460 -25.22 -7.93 17.89
C GLY A 460 -24.16 -8.95 18.35
N THR A 461 -23.97 -10.05 17.62
CA THR A 461 -22.89 -11.01 17.92
C THR A 461 -21.51 -10.41 17.64
N ALA A 462 -21.33 -9.69 16.53
CA ALA A 462 -20.08 -8.96 16.27
C ALA A 462 -19.79 -7.90 17.34
N VAL A 463 -20.82 -7.17 17.80
CA VAL A 463 -20.71 -6.21 18.92
C VAL A 463 -20.29 -6.92 20.21
N ALA A 464 -20.91 -8.05 20.57
CA ALA A 464 -20.55 -8.82 21.76
C ALA A 464 -19.10 -9.34 21.70
N ILE A 465 -18.64 -9.74 20.50
CA ILE A 465 -17.24 -10.14 20.27
C ILE A 465 -16.30 -8.94 20.47
N ALA A 466 -16.62 -7.77 19.90
CA ALA A 466 -15.82 -6.55 20.05
C ALA A 466 -15.70 -6.10 21.51
N GLN A 467 -16.82 -6.07 22.24
CA GLN A 467 -16.86 -5.73 23.67
C GLN A 467 -16.08 -6.73 24.53
N ARG A 468 -16.17 -8.03 24.20
CA ARG A 468 -15.34 -9.04 24.88
C ARG A 468 -13.86 -8.83 24.58
N ALA A 469 -13.52 -8.56 23.32
CA ALA A 469 -12.15 -8.32 22.92
C ALA A 469 -11.56 -7.09 23.62
N GLN A 470 -12.33 -6.01 23.75
CA GLN A 470 -11.93 -4.82 24.51
C GLN A 470 -11.74 -5.12 26.00
N SER A 471 -12.72 -5.78 26.65
CA SER A 471 -12.65 -6.05 28.10
C SER A 471 -11.52 -7.00 28.48
N ASN A 472 -11.16 -7.94 27.60
CA ASN A 472 -10.00 -8.81 27.80
C ASN A 472 -8.69 -8.19 27.29
N ALA A 473 -8.71 -6.93 26.85
CA ALA A 473 -7.59 -6.24 26.21
C ALA A 473 -6.98 -7.02 25.05
N TRP A 474 -7.79 -7.78 24.31
CA TRP A 474 -7.39 -8.53 23.13
C TRP A 474 -7.28 -7.64 21.89
N LEU A 475 -8.23 -6.72 21.74
CA LEU A 475 -8.31 -5.72 20.67
C LEU A 475 -8.73 -4.38 21.30
N GLY A 476 -8.29 -3.27 20.71
CA GLY A 476 -8.78 -1.91 21.01
C GLY A 476 -9.82 -1.45 19.99
N TYR A 477 -10.21 -0.18 20.05
CA TYR A 477 -11.15 0.45 19.10
C TYR A 477 -10.51 1.55 18.26
N SER A 478 -9.17 1.59 18.16
CA SER A 478 -8.48 2.66 17.44
C SER A 478 -8.70 2.62 15.94
N GLN A 479 -8.81 1.42 15.36
CA GLN A 479 -8.84 1.17 13.92
C GLN A 479 -9.91 0.13 13.50
N PRO A 480 -11.16 0.21 13.99
CA PRO A 480 -12.23 -0.74 13.70
C PRO A 480 -12.62 -0.79 12.23
N GLY A 481 -13.20 -1.90 11.79
CA GLY A 481 -13.78 -2.02 10.46
C GLY A 481 -15.21 -2.52 10.45
N VAL A 482 -15.97 -2.17 9.42
CA VAL A 482 -17.34 -2.63 9.17
C VAL A 482 -17.40 -3.29 7.81
N ALA A 483 -17.95 -4.51 7.73
CA ALA A 483 -18.19 -5.23 6.48
C ALA A 483 -19.67 -5.64 6.33
N ALA A 484 -20.11 -5.81 5.09
CA ALA A 484 -21.47 -6.27 4.77
C ALA A 484 -21.55 -7.49 3.83
N SER A 485 -20.40 -7.98 3.36
CA SER A 485 -20.30 -9.20 2.55
C SER A 485 -19.36 -10.21 3.22
N ILE A 486 -19.59 -11.50 2.99
CA ILE A 486 -18.73 -12.58 3.51
C ILE A 486 -17.29 -12.45 3.01
N PRO A 487 -17.00 -12.31 1.69
CA PRO A 487 -15.62 -12.26 1.22
C PRO A 487 -14.88 -11.01 1.72
N ASP A 488 -15.55 -9.86 1.83
CA ASP A 488 -14.92 -8.65 2.37
C ASP A 488 -14.65 -8.79 3.88
N ALA A 489 -15.58 -9.36 4.64
CA ALA A 489 -15.39 -9.66 6.07
C ALA A 489 -14.26 -10.66 6.31
N LEU A 490 -14.11 -11.66 5.42
CA LEU A 490 -13.04 -12.65 5.47
C LEU A 490 -11.67 -11.99 5.26
N ALA A 491 -11.54 -11.11 4.26
CA ALA A 491 -10.30 -10.38 4.00
C ALA A 491 -9.99 -9.31 5.06
N ALA A 492 -11.03 -8.66 5.61
CA ALA A 492 -10.88 -7.64 6.65
C ALA A 492 -10.37 -8.21 7.97
N GLY A 493 -10.66 -9.48 8.27
CA GLY A 493 -10.27 -10.14 9.52
C GLY A 493 -8.78 -10.00 9.84
N PRO A 494 -7.86 -10.51 8.99
CA PRO A 494 -6.42 -10.34 9.16
C PRO A 494 -5.96 -8.88 9.18
N MET A 495 -6.54 -8.02 8.34
CA MET A 495 -6.19 -6.60 8.30
C MET A 495 -6.45 -5.92 9.65
N LEU A 496 -7.66 -6.08 10.17
CA LEU A 496 -8.09 -5.51 11.45
C LEU A 496 -7.40 -6.18 12.63
N GLY A 497 -7.09 -7.47 12.52
CA GLY A 497 -6.28 -8.19 13.49
C GLY A 497 -4.88 -7.61 13.63
N ARG A 498 -4.22 -7.26 12.52
CA ARG A 498 -2.90 -6.59 12.55
C ARG A 498 -2.98 -5.18 13.11
N LYS A 499 -4.11 -4.48 12.91
CA LYS A 499 -4.44 -3.18 13.53
C LYS A 499 -4.99 -3.31 14.96
N ALA A 500 -4.99 -4.53 15.52
CA ALA A 500 -5.51 -4.85 16.84
C ALA A 500 -6.92 -4.27 17.12
N SER A 501 -7.81 -4.30 16.12
CA SER A 501 -9.14 -3.68 16.19
C SER A 501 -10.26 -4.63 15.71
N PRO A 502 -11.51 -4.43 16.14
CA PRO A 502 -12.60 -5.35 15.85
C PRO A 502 -13.14 -5.21 14.42
N LEU A 503 -13.71 -6.31 13.94
CA LEU A 503 -14.59 -6.35 12.78
C LEU A 503 -16.04 -6.31 13.25
N LEU A 504 -16.75 -5.27 12.85
CA LEU A 504 -18.19 -5.11 13.01
C LEU A 504 -18.89 -5.41 11.68
N LEU A 505 -20.21 -5.59 11.75
CA LEU A 505 -21.02 -5.99 10.60
C LEU A 505 -22.13 -4.98 10.35
N THR A 506 -22.49 -4.78 9.09
CA THR A 506 -23.68 -4.00 8.72
C THR A 506 -24.47 -4.67 7.59
N GLY A 507 -25.67 -4.16 7.30
CA GLY A 507 -26.54 -4.71 6.27
C GLY A 507 -26.00 -4.48 4.87
N ASN A 508 -26.05 -5.51 4.03
CA ASN A 508 -25.68 -5.42 2.61
C ASN A 508 -26.67 -4.49 1.87
N GLY A 509 -26.14 -3.45 1.22
CA GLY A 509 -26.93 -2.44 0.52
C GLY A 509 -27.75 -1.53 1.45
N ALA A 510 -27.49 -1.56 2.76
CA ALA A 510 -28.23 -0.74 3.72
C ALA A 510 -27.87 0.73 3.56
N THR A 511 -28.89 1.60 3.55
CA THR A 511 -28.70 3.06 3.47
C THR A 511 -28.31 3.69 4.80
N THR A 512 -28.39 2.95 5.89
CA THR A 512 -27.95 3.35 7.23
C THR A 512 -27.11 2.25 7.87
N MET A 513 -26.25 2.64 8.82
CA MET A 513 -25.54 1.68 9.65
C MET A 513 -26.54 0.83 10.44
N ASN A 514 -26.29 -0.47 10.56
CA ASN A 514 -27.12 -1.32 11.43
C ASN A 514 -27.17 -0.73 12.86
N ALA A 515 -28.34 -0.75 13.49
CA ALA A 515 -28.55 -0.09 14.78
C ALA A 515 -27.66 -0.62 15.91
N GLU A 516 -27.39 -1.93 15.96
CA GLU A 516 -26.54 -2.53 16.99
C GLU A 516 -25.07 -2.13 16.81
N THR A 517 -24.59 -2.14 15.56
CA THR A 517 -23.26 -1.63 15.21
C THR A 517 -23.15 -0.13 15.47
N ASN A 518 -24.17 0.65 15.08
CA ASN A 518 -24.22 2.09 15.31
C ASN A 518 -24.15 2.42 16.81
N ALA A 519 -24.89 1.69 17.64
CA ALA A 519 -24.87 1.89 19.08
C ALA A 519 -23.49 1.66 19.71
N LEU A 520 -22.68 0.75 19.15
CA LEU A 520 -21.31 0.53 19.62
C LEU A 520 -20.36 1.65 19.15
N ILE A 521 -20.39 2.01 17.86
CA ILE A 521 -19.45 3.00 17.30
C ILE A 521 -19.69 4.41 17.86
N THR A 522 -20.91 4.73 18.31
CA THR A 522 -21.25 5.99 18.97
C THR A 522 -21.24 5.89 20.50
N SER A 523 -20.58 4.87 21.06
CA SER A 523 -20.43 4.74 22.52
C SER A 523 -19.20 5.50 22.98
N ALA A 524 -19.28 6.15 24.14
CA ALA A 524 -18.17 6.96 24.67
C ALA A 524 -16.80 6.22 24.72
N PRO A 525 -16.71 4.92 25.09
CA PRO A 525 -15.43 4.20 25.04
C PRO A 525 -14.90 3.97 23.62
N PHE A 526 -15.78 3.94 22.62
CA PHE A 526 -15.42 3.78 21.22
C PHE A 526 -14.98 5.11 20.63
N GLU A 527 -15.78 6.16 20.79
CA GLU A 527 -15.46 7.52 20.36
C GLU A 527 -14.16 8.03 20.98
N ALA A 528 -13.91 7.74 22.27
CA ALA A 528 -12.68 8.17 22.92
C ALA A 528 -11.42 7.43 22.43
N ALA A 529 -11.58 6.24 21.83
CA ALA A 529 -10.48 5.37 21.46
C ALA A 529 -10.23 5.35 19.94
N MET A 530 -11.25 5.61 19.14
CA MET A 530 -11.19 5.58 17.70
C MET A 530 -10.20 6.64 17.21
N GLN A 531 -9.47 6.32 16.15
CA GLN A 531 -8.62 7.24 15.41
C GLN A 531 -8.95 7.16 13.93
N TRP A 532 -9.30 5.96 13.47
CA TRP A 532 -9.61 5.65 12.09
C TRP A 532 -10.67 4.55 12.02
N GLY A 533 -11.55 4.58 11.03
CA GLY A 533 -12.52 3.54 10.74
C GLY A 533 -12.33 2.98 9.35
N PHE A 534 -12.70 1.72 9.13
CA PHE A 534 -12.60 1.09 7.82
C PHE A 534 -13.96 0.59 7.35
N VAL A 535 -14.41 1.04 6.18
CA VAL A 535 -15.49 0.39 5.44
C VAL A 535 -14.86 -0.66 4.53
N CYS A 536 -15.15 -1.92 4.83
CA CYS A 536 -14.58 -3.08 4.16
C CYS A 536 -15.54 -3.55 3.06
N GLY A 537 -15.21 -3.22 1.81
CA GLY A 537 -16.01 -3.56 0.63
C GLY A 537 -16.50 -2.35 -0.17
N GLY A 538 -16.93 -2.62 -1.40
CA GLY A 538 -17.42 -1.61 -2.34
C GLY A 538 -18.74 -0.95 -1.92
N THR A 539 -19.20 0.02 -2.71
CA THR A 539 -20.44 0.78 -2.46
C THR A 539 -21.72 -0.03 -2.62
N GLY A 540 -21.66 -1.16 -3.34
CA GLY A 540 -22.77 -2.12 -3.39
C GLY A 540 -23.03 -2.75 -2.01
N PRO A 541 -22.05 -3.49 -1.45
CA PRO A 541 -22.16 -4.06 -0.11
C PRO A 541 -22.37 -3.03 1.00
N VAL A 542 -21.55 -1.98 1.06
CA VAL A 542 -21.69 -0.91 2.06
C VAL A 542 -21.83 0.42 1.33
N PRO A 543 -23.05 0.93 1.14
CA PRO A 543 -23.29 2.25 0.54
C PRO A 543 -22.52 3.38 1.23
N GLU A 544 -22.49 4.54 0.58
CA GLU A 544 -21.73 5.69 1.09
C GLU A 544 -22.38 6.35 2.30
N ALA A 545 -23.71 6.32 2.38
CA ALA A 545 -24.46 6.93 3.48
C ALA A 545 -24.08 6.38 4.87
N PRO A 546 -23.96 5.05 5.11
CA PRO A 546 -23.42 4.51 6.35
C PRO A 546 -22.01 5.00 6.71
N ARG A 547 -21.12 5.18 5.71
CA ARG A 547 -19.76 5.70 5.94
C ARG A 547 -19.81 7.15 6.42
N LEU A 548 -20.53 7.99 5.70
CA LEU A 548 -20.68 9.41 6.03
C LEU A 548 -21.37 9.61 7.38
N ALA A 549 -22.37 8.79 7.71
CA ALA A 549 -23.01 8.82 9.02
C ALA A 549 -22.05 8.42 10.15
N TRP A 550 -21.20 7.42 9.94
CA TRP A 550 -20.17 7.07 10.90
C TRP A 550 -19.19 8.23 11.08
N MET A 551 -18.65 8.81 10.00
CA MET A 551 -17.77 9.99 10.10
C MET A 551 -18.42 11.14 10.89
N ALA A 552 -19.68 11.45 10.60
CA ALA A 552 -20.42 12.51 11.28
C ALA A 552 -20.63 12.25 12.77
N SER A 553 -20.71 10.98 13.19
CA SER A 553 -20.90 10.61 14.60
C SER A 553 -19.66 10.77 15.47
N GLN A 554 -18.49 10.99 14.86
CA GLN A 554 -17.22 11.03 15.56
C GLN A 554 -16.66 12.46 15.68
N ASN A 555 -17.47 13.47 15.32
CA ASN A 555 -17.20 14.90 15.47
C ASN A 555 -18.10 15.47 16.56
#